data_AF-A0ABD5DFA8-F1
#
_entry.id   AF-A0ABD5DFA8-F1
#
_cell.length_a   1.000
_cell.length_b   1.000
_cell.length_c   1.000
_cell.angle_alpha   90.00
_cell.angle_beta   90.00
_cell.angle_gamma   90.00
#
_symmetry.space_group_name_H-M   'P 1'
#
loop_
_entity.id
_entity.type
_entity.pdbx_description
1 polymer ?
#
loop_
_entity_poly.entity_id
_entity_poly.type
_entity_poly.pdbx_seq_one_letter_code
_entity_poly.pdbx_strand_id
1 'polypeptide(L)'
;KYSSDYAPLPQGITHLPYNDIEAVTAAISSRTCAVIVEPIIGEGGVIPADPAFLQALRTLCNRHHATLIFDEVQTGAGRTGHLYA
;
A
#
# COMPACT_ATOMS: atom_id res chain seq x y z
N LYS A 1 7.43 -10.10 9.86
CA LYS A 1 8.74 -10.27 10.54
C LYS A 1 8.74 -9.63 11.92
N TYR A 2 8.46 -8.33 12.05
CA TYR A 2 8.57 -7.64 13.34
C TYR A 2 7.39 -7.83 14.30
N SER A 3 6.28 -8.41 13.82
CA SER A 3 5.03 -8.55 14.58
C SER A 3 4.73 -9.97 15.07
N SER A 4 5.55 -10.97 14.72
CA SER A 4 5.27 -12.39 15.03
C SER A 4 5.18 -12.67 16.53
N ASP A 5 6.04 -12.02 17.32
CA ASP A 5 6.22 -12.32 18.75
C ASP A 5 5.10 -11.72 19.62
N TYR A 6 4.20 -10.94 19.01
CA TYR A 6 3.10 -10.23 19.67
C TYR A 6 1.72 -10.77 19.29
N ALA A 7 1.65 -11.99 18.76
CA ALA A 7 0.39 -12.61 18.38
C ALA A 7 -0.54 -12.84 19.59
N PRO A 8 -1.87 -12.77 19.42
CA PRO A 8 -2.57 -12.54 18.16
C PRO A 8 -2.60 -11.06 17.76
N LEU A 9 -2.31 -10.81 16.48
CA LEU A 9 -2.41 -9.47 15.89
C LEU A 9 -3.86 -9.12 15.57
N PRO A 10 -4.18 -7.81 15.37
CA PRO A 10 -5.46 -7.40 14.80
C PRO A 10 -5.78 -8.19 13.53
N GLN A 11 -7.00 -8.73 13.48
CA GLN A 11 -7.46 -9.56 12.37
C GLN A 11 -7.92 -8.70 11.18
N GLY A 12 -8.06 -9.33 10.01
CA GLY A 12 -8.55 -8.65 8.79
C GLY A 12 -7.49 -7.88 8.00
N ILE A 13 -6.20 -8.10 8.30
CA ILE A 13 -5.08 -7.52 7.56
C ILE A 13 -4.48 -8.57 6.63
N THR A 14 -4.50 -8.29 5.33
CA THR A 14 -3.86 -9.12 4.30
C THR A 14 -2.65 -8.38 3.75
N HIS A 15 -1.48 -9.01 3.81
CA HIS A 15 -0.27 -8.49 3.17
C HIS A 15 -0.15 -9.10 1.77
N LEU A 16 0.17 -8.26 0.77
CA LEU A 16 0.32 -8.67 -0.62
C LEU A 16 1.72 -8.30 -1.12
N PRO A 17 2.25 -8.98 -2.16
CA PRO A 17 3.49 -8.58 -2.80
C PRO A 17 3.39 -7.15 -3.36
N TYR A 18 4.45 -6.37 -3.16
CA TYR A 18 4.53 -5.01 -3.68
C TYR A 18 4.76 -5.02 -5.20
N ASN A 19 4.21 -4.02 -5.91
CA ASN A 19 4.21 -3.94 -7.39
C ASN A 19 3.52 -5.11 -8.13
N ASP A 20 2.75 -5.95 -7.43
CA ASP A 20 2.00 -7.04 -8.05
C ASP A 20 0.54 -6.64 -8.30
N ILE A 21 0.26 -6.24 -9.55
CA ILE A 21 -1.08 -5.81 -9.99
C ILE A 21 -2.08 -6.97 -9.96
N GLU A 22 -1.65 -8.19 -10.27
CA GLU A 22 -2.54 -9.36 -10.29
C GLU A 22 -2.98 -9.71 -8.87
N ALA A 23 -2.04 -9.70 -7.91
CA ALA A 23 -2.33 -9.97 -6.51
C ALA A 23 -3.33 -8.97 -5.92
N VAL A 24 -3.15 -7.66 -6.15
CA VAL A 24 -4.07 -6.64 -5.62
C VAL A 24 -5.43 -6.68 -6.32
N THR A 25 -5.47 -7.02 -7.61
CA THR A 25 -6.73 -7.19 -8.36
C THR A 25 -7.53 -8.39 -7.83
N ALA A 26 -6.85 -9.48 -7.47
CA ALA A 26 -7.50 -10.67 -6.92
C ALA A 26 -8.00 -10.47 -5.48
N ALA A 27 -7.31 -9.63 -4.69
CA ALA A 27 -7.58 -9.47 -3.26
C ALA A 27 -8.56 -8.34 -2.93
N ILE A 28 -8.47 -7.19 -3.62
CA ILE A 28 -9.30 -6.02 -3.33
C ILE A 28 -10.72 -6.27 -3.83
N SER A 29 -11.70 -6.17 -2.93
CA SER A 29 -13.10 -6.48 -3.22
C SER A 29 -14.05 -5.59 -2.43
N SER A 30 -15.36 -5.80 -2.56
CA SER A 30 -16.39 -5.10 -1.76
C SER A 30 -16.28 -5.34 -0.25
N ARG A 31 -15.43 -6.28 0.20
CA ARG A 31 -15.14 -6.52 1.62
C ARG A 31 -13.95 -5.72 2.14
N THR A 32 -13.23 -5.01 1.27
CA THR A 32 -12.03 -4.25 1.61
C THR A 32 -12.42 -2.84 2.07
N CYS A 33 -12.04 -2.45 3.29
CA CYS A 33 -12.30 -1.09 3.78
C CYS A 33 -11.19 -0.09 3.37
N ALA A 34 -9.94 -0.53 3.31
CA ALA A 34 -8.81 0.32 2.97
C ALA A 34 -7.65 -0.47 2.36
N VAL A 35 -6.78 0.25 1.65
CA VAL A 35 -5.46 -0.17 1.19
C VAL A 35 -4.45 0.85 1.70
N ILE A 36 -3.39 0.39 2.35
CA ILE A 36 -2.27 1.22 2.82
C ILE A 36 -1.05 0.88 1.97
N VAL A 37 -0.36 1.90 1.48
CA VAL A 37 0.83 1.75 0.63
C VAL A 37 1.80 2.91 0.85
N GLU A 38 3.10 2.63 0.89
CA GLU A 38 4.13 3.67 0.78
C GLU A 38 4.40 3.93 -0.72
N PRO A 39 4.55 5.18 -1.20
CA PRO A 39 4.94 5.43 -2.61
C PRO A 39 6.32 4.84 -2.96
N ILE A 40 7.20 4.77 -1.97
CA ILE A 40 8.51 4.12 -2.03
C ILE A 40 8.67 3.39 -0.71
N ILE A 41 8.83 2.06 -0.72
CA ILE A 41 9.12 1.32 0.51
C ILE A 41 10.52 1.71 0.98
N GLY A 42 10.58 2.45 2.08
CA GLY A 42 11.83 2.96 2.65
C GLY A 42 12.69 1.87 3.26
N GLU A 43 12.27 1.39 4.43
CA GLU A 43 12.98 0.41 5.26
C GLU A 43 13.12 -0.97 4.58
N GLY A 44 12.34 -1.23 3.54
CA GLY A 44 12.41 -2.44 2.71
C GLY A 44 13.51 -2.42 1.64
N GLY A 45 14.26 -1.32 1.51
CA GLY A 45 15.39 -1.21 0.58
C GLY A 45 15.22 -0.16 -0.51
N VAL A 46 14.49 0.92 -0.25
CA VAL A 46 14.24 2.03 -1.20
C VAL A 46 13.66 1.51 -2.51
N ILE A 47 12.46 0.93 -2.44
CA ILE A 47 11.79 0.28 -3.58
C ILE A 47 10.64 1.17 -4.07
N PRO A 48 10.79 1.85 -5.22
CA PRO A 48 9.72 2.69 -5.77
C PRO A 48 8.53 1.86 -6.24
N ALA A 49 7.32 2.40 -6.08
CA ALA A 49 6.15 1.84 -6.74
C ALA A 49 6.26 2.01 -8.26
N ASP A 50 5.78 1.02 -9.01
CA ASP A 50 5.50 1.21 -10.42
C ASP A 50 4.30 2.16 -10.57
N PRO A 51 4.35 3.17 -11.45
CA PRO A 51 3.21 4.08 -11.65
C PRO A 51 1.92 3.34 -12.02
N ALA A 52 2.04 2.25 -12.79
CA ALA A 52 0.91 1.39 -13.15
C ALA A 52 0.31 0.67 -11.92
N PHE A 53 1.14 0.29 -10.95
CA PHE A 53 0.69 -0.33 -9.71
C PHE A 53 -0.12 0.65 -8.86
N LEU A 54 0.38 1.87 -8.63
CA LEU A 54 -0.36 2.91 -7.89
C LEU A 54 -1.68 3.28 -8.58
N GLN A 55 -1.68 3.38 -9.91
CA GLN A 55 -2.89 3.64 -10.68
C GLN A 55 -3.91 2.49 -10.58
N ALA A 56 -3.45 1.25 -10.54
CA ALA A 56 -4.30 0.08 -10.33
C ALA A 56 -4.93 0.12 -8.93
N LEU A 57 -4.14 0.40 -7.88
CA LEU A 57 -4.64 0.57 -6.51
C LEU A 57 -5.72 1.65 -6.44
N ARG A 58 -5.48 2.83 -7.04
CA ARG A 58 -6.46 3.92 -7.08
C ARG A 58 -7.76 3.51 -7.76
N THR A 59 -7.66 2.81 -8.89
CA THR A 59 -8.81 2.35 -9.67
C THR A 59 -9.63 1.31 -8.91
N LEU A 60 -8.96 0.33 -8.29
CA LEU A 60 -9.60 -0.72 -7.50
C LEU A 60 -10.25 -0.14 -6.24
N CYS A 61 -9.57 0.76 -5.53
CA CYS A 61 -10.12 1.42 -4.35
C CYS A 61 -11.38 2.24 -4.69
N ASN A 62 -11.38 2.96 -5.81
CA ASN A 62 -12.58 3.66 -6.29
C ASN A 62 -13.73 2.68 -6.58
N ARG A 63 -13.44 1.60 -7.33
CA ARG A 63 -14.43 0.58 -7.71
C ARG A 63 -15.09 -0.07 -6.50
N HIS A 64 -14.31 -0.37 -5.47
CA HIS A 64 -14.77 -1.11 -4.31
C HIS A 64 -15.13 -0.23 -3.10
N HIS A 65 -15.13 1.10 -3.28
CA HIS A 65 -15.36 2.07 -2.22
C HIS A 65 -14.42 1.89 -1.02
N ALA A 66 -13.18 1.46 -1.28
CA ALA A 66 -12.13 1.35 -0.28
C ALA A 66 -11.32 2.66 -0.21
N THR A 67 -10.83 2.99 0.98
CA THR A 67 -9.94 4.14 1.16
C THR A 67 -8.53 3.77 0.75
N LEU A 68 -7.93 4.55 -0.17
CA LEU A 68 -6.50 4.43 -0.47
C LEU A 68 -5.73 5.39 0.44
N ILE A 69 -4.81 4.85 1.23
CA ILE A 69 -3.98 5.58 2.20
C ILE A 69 -2.54 5.50 1.73
N PHE A 70 -1.94 6.66 1.46
CA PHE A 70 -0.50 6.75 1.23
C PHE A 70 0.20 7.05 2.56
N ASP A 71 1.09 6.14 2.97
CA ASP A 71 2.02 6.41 4.06
C ASP A 71 3.23 7.16 3.50
N GLU A 72 3.22 8.46 3.74
CA GLU A 72 4.29 9.36 3.31
C GLU A 72 5.08 9.92 4.50
N VAL A 73 5.11 9.21 5.64
CA VAL A 73 5.94 9.61 6.78
C VAL A 73 7.41 9.76 6.35
N GLN A 74 7.89 8.89 5.46
CA GLN A 74 9.26 8.95 4.94
C GLN A 74 9.37 9.70 3.60
N THR A 75 8.44 9.49 2.66
CA THR A 75 8.53 10.03 1.29
C THR A 75 8.03 11.46 1.15
N GLY A 76 7.23 11.95 2.11
CA GLY A 76 6.65 13.29 2.07
C GLY A 76 7.64 14.40 2.48
N ALA A 77 7.08 15.59 2.67
CA ALA A 77 7.79 16.78 3.14
C ALA A 77 9.06 17.12 2.33
N GLY A 78 9.02 16.92 1.01
CA GLY A 78 10.13 17.27 0.13
C GLY A 78 11.17 16.17 -0.10
N ARG A 79 11.06 15.01 0.57
CA ARG A 79 12.12 13.97 0.54
C ARG A 79 12.45 13.50 -0.88
N THR A 80 11.45 13.39 -1.75
CA THR A 80 11.59 12.86 -3.11
C THR A 80 11.81 13.95 -4.18
N GLY A 81 11.98 15.22 -3.78
CA GLY A 81 12.12 16.35 -4.70
C GLY A 81 10.79 17.06 -5.02
N HIS A 82 9.67 16.51 -4.53
CA HIS A 82 8.34 17.14 -4.53
C HIS A 82 7.81 17.20 -3.10
N LEU A 83 6.81 18.05 -2.83
CA LEU A 83 6.24 18.15 -1.48
C LEU A 83 5.70 16.79 -0.98
N TYR A 84 5.14 16.00 -1.90
CA TYR A 84 4.67 14.62 -1.72
C TYR A 84 5.07 13.81 -2.97
N ALA A 85 5.25 12.50 -2.81
CA ALA A 85 5.76 11.60 -3.84
C ALA A 85 4.70 11.15 -4.88
#